data_AF-A0A2V9B7R1-F1
#
_entry.id   AF-A0A2V9B7R1-F1
#
_cell.length_a   1.000
_cell.length_b   1.000
_cell.length_c   1.000
_cell.angle_alpha   90.00
_cell.angle_beta   90.00
_cell.angle_gamma   90.00
#
_symmetry.space_group_name_H-M   'P 1'
#
loop_
_entity.id
_entity.type
_entity.pdbx_description
1 polymer ?
#
loop_
_entity_poly.entity_id
_entity_poly.type
_entity_poly.pdbx_seq_one_letter_code
_entity_poly.pdbx_strand_id
1 'polypeptide(L)'
;MTRQISAAAVLIFTSLVLASCSGVGSVCTNCGGGGNATVSFVLTATPPQPSSELSIQAFTATVTGIKLTPSTGSDFSVPLNSTTYIAEFNRVTSDSTVLAAHVSVPAATYTQLTVTFSAPRVTFCTQPNPGVPGCASGTLGSVSGAAGSVIVSTNLSLAANQQLGI
;
A
#
# COMPACT_ATOMS: atom_id res chain seq x y z
N MET A 1 18.46 -0.56 -59.45
CA MET A 1 18.89 -1.22 -58.20
C MET A 1 18.51 -0.32 -57.03
N THR A 2 17.26 -0.36 -56.54
CA THR A 2 16.81 0.65 -55.54
C THR A 2 15.59 0.25 -54.69
N ARG A 3 15.43 -1.02 -54.27
CA ARG A 3 14.25 -1.42 -53.47
C ARG A 3 14.51 -2.48 -52.39
N GLN A 4 15.67 -2.48 -51.71
CA GLN A 4 15.93 -3.45 -50.63
C GLN A 4 16.47 -2.87 -49.32
N ILE A 5 16.65 -1.56 -49.20
CA ILE A 5 17.25 -0.95 -47.98
C ILE A 5 16.18 -0.57 -46.94
N SER A 6 14.90 -0.48 -47.30
CA SER A 6 13.85 0.05 -46.41
C SER A 6 13.28 -0.93 -45.37
N ALA A 7 13.50 -2.25 -45.50
CA ALA A 7 12.92 -3.23 -44.57
C ALA A 7 13.79 -3.50 -43.34
N ALA A 8 15.12 -3.39 -43.47
CA ALA A 8 16.06 -3.70 -42.38
C ALA A 8 16.12 -2.58 -41.32
N ALA A 9 15.94 -1.32 -41.72
CA ALA A 9 16.00 -0.18 -40.80
C ALA A 9 14.78 -0.09 -39.86
N VAL A 10 13.61 -0.60 -40.27
CA VAL A 10 12.38 -0.55 -39.48
C VAL A 10 12.34 -1.66 -38.41
N LEU A 11 12.93 -2.82 -38.69
CA LEU A 11 12.98 -3.95 -37.75
C LEU A 11 13.95 -3.74 -36.57
N ILE A 12 14.98 -2.90 -36.73
CA ILE A 12 15.96 -2.61 -35.67
C ILE A 12 15.43 -1.57 -34.66
N PHE A 13 14.52 -0.68 -35.07
CA PHE A 13 13.96 0.32 -34.16
C PHE A 13 12.88 -0.25 -33.22
N THR A 14 12.21 -1.34 -33.57
CA THR A 14 11.17 -1.96 -32.74
C THR A 14 11.70 -2.81 -31.58
N SER A 15 12.95 -3.30 -31.64
CA SER A 15 13.54 -4.10 -30.56
C SER A 15 14.13 -3.25 -29.42
N LEU A 16 14.47 -1.97 -29.67
CA LEU A 16 14.95 -1.08 -28.61
C LEU A 16 13.84 -0.60 -27.67
N VAL A 17 12.58 -0.59 -28.10
CA VAL A 17 11.46 -0.05 -27.29
C VAL A 17 10.88 -1.09 -26.32
N LEU A 18 11.11 -2.40 -26.55
CA LEU A 18 10.71 -3.45 -25.60
C LEU A 18 11.80 -3.76 -24.55
N ALA A 19 13.05 -3.38 -24.79
CA ALA A 19 14.15 -3.65 -23.86
C ALA A 19 14.16 -2.72 -22.61
N SER A 20 13.30 -1.71 -22.55
CA SER A 20 13.20 -0.80 -21.41
C SER A 20 12.20 -1.23 -20.33
N CYS A 21 11.42 -2.31 -20.55
CA CYS A 21 10.43 -2.80 -19.58
C CYS A 21 10.79 -4.12 -18.89
N SER A 22 11.96 -4.70 -19.18
CA SER A 22 12.49 -5.85 -18.45
C SER A 22 13.91 -5.51 -18.04
N GLY A 23 14.06 -5.06 -16.79
CA GLY A 23 15.35 -4.72 -16.22
C GLY A 23 16.35 -5.83 -16.53
N VAL A 24 17.36 -5.49 -17.33
CA VAL A 24 18.52 -6.36 -17.53
C VAL A 24 19.07 -6.69 -16.16
N GLY A 25 18.98 -7.96 -15.79
CA GLY A 25 19.64 -8.52 -14.61
C GLY A 25 21.15 -8.41 -14.79
N SER A 26 21.70 -7.21 -14.54
CA SER A 26 23.02 -7.15 -13.95
C SER A 26 22.84 -7.68 -12.54
N VAL A 27 23.30 -8.91 -12.32
CA VAL A 27 23.64 -9.36 -10.97
C VAL A 27 24.77 -8.43 -10.54
N CYS A 28 24.39 -7.30 -9.95
CA CYS A 28 25.35 -6.40 -9.40
C CYS A 28 25.77 -6.96 -8.05
N THR A 29 26.88 -7.71 -8.05
CA THR A 29 27.44 -8.34 -6.86
C THR A 29 28.04 -7.34 -5.86
N ASN A 30 27.94 -6.02 -6.13
CA ASN A 30 28.45 -4.96 -5.26
C ASN A 30 27.79 -3.58 -5.48
N CYS A 31 26.50 -3.51 -5.81
CA CYS A 31 25.76 -2.24 -5.90
C CYS A 31 25.35 -1.71 -4.51
N GLY A 32 26.22 -1.89 -3.52
CA GLY A 32 26.20 -1.15 -2.26
C GLY A 32 26.58 0.30 -2.50
N GLY A 33 25.83 0.99 -3.37
CA GLY A 33 25.87 2.44 -3.50
C GLY A 33 24.74 2.98 -2.66
N GLY A 34 25.09 3.69 -1.59
CA GLY A 34 24.12 4.47 -0.83
C GLY A 34 23.23 5.28 -1.77
N GLY A 35 21.92 5.22 -1.56
CA GLY A 35 20.93 5.84 -2.41
C GLY A 35 19.52 5.55 -1.92
N ASN A 36 18.56 6.33 -2.40
CA ASN A 36 17.17 6.22 -1.99
C ASN A 36 16.32 5.66 -3.14
N ALA A 37 15.28 4.93 -2.79
CA ALA A 37 14.15 4.62 -3.66
C ALA A 37 13.05 5.70 -3.49
N THR A 38 12.22 5.87 -4.52
CA THR A 38 11.03 6.71 -4.48
C THR A 38 9.79 5.85 -4.33
N VAL A 39 9.10 5.98 -3.20
CA VAL A 39 7.98 5.12 -2.83
C VAL A 39 6.69 5.92 -2.67
N SER A 40 5.57 5.39 -3.14
CA SER A 40 4.24 5.91 -2.82
C SER A 40 3.45 4.87 -2.04
N PHE A 41 2.70 5.30 -1.03
CA PHE A 41 1.92 4.44 -0.15
C PHE A 41 0.43 4.68 -0.37
N VAL A 42 -0.30 3.62 -0.65
CA VAL A 42 -1.75 3.61 -0.81
C VAL A 42 -2.36 2.72 0.27
N LEU A 43 -3.31 3.27 1.01
CA LEU A 43 -4.14 2.49 1.92
C LEU A 43 -5.36 2.01 1.16
N THR A 44 -5.57 0.69 1.15
CA THR A 44 -6.73 0.07 0.51
C THR A 44 -7.62 -0.62 1.53
N ALA A 45 -8.92 -0.36 1.42
CA ALA A 45 -9.96 -1.07 2.12
C ALA A 45 -10.52 -2.20 1.26
N THR A 46 -10.43 -3.43 1.73
CA THR A 46 -11.19 -4.53 1.12
C THR A 46 -12.14 -5.06 2.18
N PRO A 47 -13.46 -4.84 2.04
CA PRO A 47 -14.40 -5.33 3.02
C PRO A 47 -14.37 -6.87 3.04
N PRO A 48 -14.33 -7.49 4.24
CA PRO A 48 -14.41 -8.94 4.33
C PRO A 48 -15.79 -9.43 3.88
N GLN A 49 -15.85 -10.68 3.42
CA GLN A 49 -17.12 -11.30 3.05
C GLN A 49 -18.10 -11.26 4.24
N PRO A 50 -19.36 -10.83 4.04
CA PRO A 50 -20.31 -10.66 5.13
C PRO A 50 -20.57 -12.00 5.86
N SER A 51 -20.36 -12.04 7.18
CA SER A 51 -20.80 -13.12 8.07
C SER A 51 -21.91 -12.66 9.03
N SER A 52 -22.68 -13.59 9.57
CA SER A 52 -23.89 -13.34 10.39
C SER A 52 -23.62 -13.11 11.88
N GLU A 53 -22.42 -13.45 12.38
CA GLU A 53 -22.16 -13.53 13.82
C GLU A 53 -21.82 -12.17 14.44
N LEU A 54 -21.12 -11.29 13.72
CA LEU A 54 -20.95 -9.87 14.06
C LEU A 54 -20.70 -9.10 12.77
N SER A 55 -21.65 -8.24 12.42
CA SER A 55 -21.61 -7.51 11.16
C SER A 55 -21.00 -6.12 11.39
N ILE A 56 -19.70 -5.99 11.18
CA ILE A 56 -19.00 -4.70 11.18
C ILE A 56 -19.49 -3.89 9.98
N GLN A 57 -20.01 -2.69 10.24
CA GLN A 57 -20.59 -1.80 9.23
C GLN A 57 -19.59 -0.76 8.76
N ALA A 58 -18.81 -0.22 9.70
CA ALA A 58 -17.80 0.77 9.42
C ALA A 58 -16.67 0.67 10.43
N PHE A 59 -15.44 0.93 9.98
CA PHE A 59 -14.30 1.18 10.84
C PHE A 59 -13.69 2.53 10.44
N THR A 60 -13.49 3.41 11.40
CA THR A 60 -12.89 4.73 11.16
C THR A 60 -11.69 4.91 12.10
N ALA A 61 -10.54 5.31 11.57
CA ALA A 61 -9.38 5.64 12.39
C ALA A 61 -8.50 6.67 11.70
N THR A 62 -7.82 7.53 12.47
CA THR A 62 -6.87 8.48 11.90
C THR A 62 -5.49 7.84 11.82
N VAL A 63 -4.91 7.71 10.62
CA VAL A 63 -3.53 7.27 10.44
C VAL A 63 -2.58 8.40 10.85
N THR A 64 -1.75 8.13 11.84
CA THR A 64 -0.83 9.11 12.44
C THR A 64 0.63 8.88 12.06
N GLY A 65 0.96 7.71 11.50
CA GLY A 65 2.31 7.41 11.10
C GLY A 65 2.43 6.08 10.35
N ILE A 66 3.46 6.00 9.50
CA ILE A 66 3.92 4.77 8.87
C ILE A 66 5.42 4.67 9.15
N LYS A 67 5.87 3.49 9.56
CA LYS A 67 7.28 3.21 9.84
C LYS A 67 7.71 1.94 9.13
N LEU A 68 8.86 2.00 8.48
CA LEU A 68 9.50 0.84 7.87
C LEU A 68 10.67 0.39 8.76
N THR A 69 10.68 -0.87 9.16
CA THR A 69 11.77 -1.47 9.95
C THR A 69 12.66 -2.27 9.01
N PRO A 70 13.93 -1.87 8.80
CA PRO A 70 14.85 -2.61 7.96
C PRO A 70 15.34 -3.89 8.66
N SER A 71 15.81 -4.86 7.89
CA SER A 71 16.50 -6.06 8.42
C SER A 71 17.75 -5.71 9.22
N THR A 72 18.36 -4.55 8.91
CA THR A 72 19.58 -4.02 9.53
C THR A 72 19.50 -2.50 9.58
N GLY A 73 19.88 -1.89 10.71
CA GLY A 73 19.92 -0.42 10.85
C GLY A 73 18.77 0.13 11.70
N SER A 74 18.39 1.38 11.44
CA SER A 74 17.35 2.09 12.18
C SER A 74 16.06 2.20 11.37
N ASP A 75 14.94 2.23 12.08
CA ASP A 75 13.63 2.42 11.48
C ASP A 75 13.52 3.74 10.70
N PHE A 76 12.80 3.69 9.58
CA PHE A 76 12.51 4.86 8.76
C PHE A 76 11.06 5.28 8.94
N SER A 77 10.84 6.51 9.42
CA SER A 77 9.50 7.10 9.50
C SER A 77 9.13 7.72 8.16
N VAL A 78 8.02 7.27 7.57
CA VAL A 78 7.53 7.78 6.30
C VAL A 78 6.80 9.11 6.55
N PRO A 79 7.22 10.22 5.92
CA PRO A 79 6.46 11.47 5.99
C PRO A 79 5.12 11.30 5.28
N LEU A 80 4.03 11.49 6.02
CA LEU A 80 2.69 11.47 5.46
C LEU A 80 2.41 12.79 4.73
N ASN A 81 1.61 12.72 3.66
CA ASN A 81 1.15 13.89 2.92
C ASN A 81 0.23 14.81 3.77
N SER A 82 -0.37 14.27 4.84
CA SER A 82 -1.23 14.95 5.82
C SER A 82 -1.20 14.22 7.16
N THR A 83 -1.44 14.94 8.26
CA THR A 83 -1.53 14.38 9.62
C THR A 83 -2.94 13.94 10.01
N THR A 84 -3.93 14.14 9.14
CA THR A 84 -5.36 13.93 9.42
C THR A 84 -6.02 12.91 8.49
N TYR A 85 -5.30 11.87 8.08
CA TYR A 85 -5.87 10.82 7.25
C TYR A 85 -6.87 9.98 8.03
N ILE A 86 -8.16 10.30 7.90
CA ILE A 86 -9.25 9.47 8.40
C ILE A 86 -9.43 8.32 7.41
N ALA A 87 -8.97 7.14 7.79
CA ALA A 87 -9.28 5.92 7.10
C ALA A 87 -10.71 5.50 7.49
N GLU A 88 -11.68 5.78 6.61
CA GLU A 88 -13.03 5.24 6.73
C GLU A 88 -13.15 3.99 5.86
N PHE A 89 -13.53 2.90 6.49
CA PHE A 89 -13.67 1.61 5.87
C PHE A 89 -15.11 1.16 6.04
N ASN A 90 -15.91 1.40 5.01
CA ASN A 90 -17.31 1.00 4.99
C ASN A 90 -17.46 -0.38 4.34
N ARG A 91 -18.41 -1.17 4.83
CA ARG A 91 -18.62 -2.56 4.39
C ARG A 91 -18.99 -2.70 2.89
N VAL A 92 -19.30 -1.60 2.21
CA VAL A 92 -19.86 -1.61 0.84
C VAL A 92 -18.93 -0.93 -0.18
N THR A 93 -17.88 -0.24 0.26
CA THR A 93 -16.99 0.48 -0.64
C THR A 93 -15.55 0.03 -0.42
N SER A 94 -14.95 -0.50 -1.49
CA SER A 94 -13.51 -0.58 -1.57
C SER A 94 -12.98 0.82 -1.82
N ASP A 95 -12.45 1.43 -0.77
CA ASP A 95 -11.87 2.77 -0.84
C ASP A 95 -10.34 2.68 -0.84
N SER A 96 -9.70 3.53 -1.63
CA SER A 96 -8.24 3.66 -1.68
C SER A 96 -7.84 5.11 -1.49
N THR A 97 -6.84 5.37 -0.66
CA THR A 97 -6.31 6.72 -0.45
C THR A 97 -4.79 6.74 -0.46
N VAL A 98 -4.20 7.77 -1.07
CA VAL A 98 -2.74 7.96 -1.10
C VAL A 98 -2.32 8.61 0.22
N LEU A 99 -1.58 7.87 1.04
CA LEU A 99 -1.09 8.33 2.35
C LEU A 99 0.20 9.14 2.22
N ALA A 100 1.07 8.74 1.28
CA ALA A 100 2.30 9.44 0.98
C ALA A 100 2.67 9.21 -0.49
N ALA A 101 3.14 10.24 -1.18
CA ALA A 101 3.52 10.15 -2.59
C ALA A 101 4.96 10.60 -2.78
N HIS A 102 5.71 9.90 -3.64
CA HIS A 102 7.10 10.24 -4.00
C HIS A 102 8.04 10.40 -2.79
N VAL A 103 7.90 9.54 -1.78
CA VAL A 103 8.76 9.55 -0.60
C VAL A 103 10.12 8.97 -0.94
N SER A 104 11.18 9.71 -0.62
CA SER A 104 12.55 9.22 -0.69
C SER A 104 12.86 8.29 0.49
N VAL A 105 12.83 6.98 0.25
CA VAL A 105 13.08 5.92 1.24
C VAL A 105 14.47 5.33 1.03
N PRO A 106 15.30 5.11 2.06
CA PRO A 106 16.60 4.46 1.90
C PRO A 106 16.51 3.09 1.22
N ALA A 107 17.46 2.78 0.34
CA ALA A 107 17.58 1.45 -0.24
C ALA A 107 17.96 0.44 0.86
N ALA A 108 17.07 -0.51 1.14
CA ALA A 108 17.25 -1.55 2.14
C ALA A 108 16.23 -2.68 1.93
N THR A 109 16.40 -3.77 2.67
CA THR A 109 15.36 -4.78 2.85
C THR A 109 14.59 -4.48 4.13
N TYR A 110 13.28 -4.26 4.00
CA TYR A 110 12.36 -3.96 5.10
C TYR A 110 11.56 -5.20 5.47
N THR A 111 11.64 -5.57 6.74
CA THR A 111 11.01 -6.79 7.29
C THR A 111 9.67 -6.50 7.95
N GLN A 112 9.43 -5.25 8.33
CA GLN A 112 8.17 -4.84 8.94
C GLN A 112 7.73 -3.47 8.44
N LEU A 113 6.42 -3.32 8.26
CA LEU A 113 5.74 -2.06 8.09
C LEU A 113 4.80 -1.88 9.29
N THR A 114 4.96 -0.79 10.03
CA THR A 114 4.09 -0.44 11.15
C THR A 114 3.23 0.75 10.76
N VAL A 115 1.90 0.62 10.87
CA VAL A 115 0.94 1.71 10.72
C VAL A 115 0.42 2.06 12.11
N THR A 116 0.55 3.33 12.51
CA THR A 116 -0.02 3.84 13.76
C THR A 116 -1.29 4.62 13.49
N PHE A 117 -2.27 4.44 14.36
CA PHE A 117 -3.56 5.10 14.28
C PHE A 117 -4.01 5.65 15.63
N SER A 118 -4.84 6.69 15.57
CA SER A 118 -5.49 7.30 16.73
C SER A 118 -7.01 7.34 16.55
N ALA A 119 -7.72 7.41 17.67
CA ALA A 119 -9.18 7.48 17.72
C ALA A 119 -9.90 6.42 16.86
N PRO A 120 -9.52 5.12 16.93
CA PRO A 120 -10.25 4.09 16.21
C PRO A 120 -11.69 3.99 16.71
N ARG A 121 -12.64 3.83 15.81
CA ARG A 121 -14.06 3.62 16.10
C ARG A 121 -14.63 2.56 15.17
N VAL A 122 -15.33 1.59 15.75
CA VAL A 122 -16.00 0.51 15.02
C VAL A 122 -17.50 0.70 15.18
N THR A 123 -18.23 0.66 14.07
CA THR A 123 -19.69 0.59 14.05
C THR A 123 -20.09 -0.82 13.63
N PHE A 124 -20.99 -1.46 14.38
CA PHE A 124 -21.36 -2.87 14.19
C PHE A 124 -22.85 -3.08 14.45
N CYS A 125 -23.39 -4.20 13.97
CA CYS A 125 -24.74 -4.62 14.31
C CYS A 125 -24.78 -5.26 15.69
N THR A 126 -25.59 -4.71 16.61
CA THR A 126 -25.92 -5.38 17.87
C THR A 126 -26.92 -6.52 17.67
N GLN A 127 -27.68 -6.48 16.57
CA GLN A 127 -28.55 -7.55 16.13
C GLN A 127 -28.47 -7.68 14.60
N PRO A 128 -28.13 -8.87 14.06
CA PRO A 128 -28.12 -9.10 12.62
C PRO A 128 -29.55 -9.11 12.07
N ASN A 129 -29.74 -8.69 10.82
CA ASN A 129 -31.03 -8.84 10.14
C ASN A 129 -31.16 -10.26 9.57
N PRO A 130 -32.12 -11.10 10.02
CA PRO A 130 -32.26 -12.46 9.54
C PRO A 130 -32.48 -12.50 8.03
N GLY A 131 -31.61 -13.23 7.31
CA GLY A 131 -31.73 -13.42 5.86
C GLY A 131 -31.31 -12.22 4.99
N VAL A 132 -30.87 -11.10 5.58
CA VAL A 132 -30.43 -9.91 4.83
C VAL A 132 -29.07 -9.44 5.35
N PRO A 133 -28.07 -9.21 4.49
CA PRO A 133 -26.80 -8.60 4.91
C PRO A 133 -27.02 -7.21 5.53
N GLY A 134 -26.65 -7.07 6.81
CA GLY A 134 -26.73 -5.80 7.53
C GLY A 134 -27.38 -5.92 8.90
N CYS A 135 -27.69 -4.77 9.49
CA CYS A 135 -28.29 -4.68 10.82
C CYS A 135 -29.81 -4.64 10.72
N ALA A 136 -30.49 -5.14 11.75
CA ALA A 136 -31.88 -4.80 11.95
C ALA A 136 -32.02 -3.27 12.16
N SER A 137 -33.20 -2.73 11.84
CA SER A 137 -33.44 -1.29 11.98
C SER A 137 -33.23 -0.85 13.44
N GLY A 138 -32.45 0.20 13.64
CA GLY A 138 -32.14 0.73 14.99
C GLY A 138 -31.11 -0.08 15.79
N THR A 139 -30.50 -1.13 15.23
CA THR A 139 -29.57 -2.00 15.97
C THR A 139 -28.11 -1.76 15.59
N LEU A 140 -27.74 -0.49 15.40
CA LEU A 140 -26.35 -0.07 15.21
C LEU A 140 -25.73 0.30 16.55
N GLY A 141 -24.61 -0.35 16.87
CA GLY A 141 -23.75 -0.01 17.99
C GLY A 141 -22.44 0.60 17.50
N SER A 142 -21.78 1.37 18.38
CA SER A 142 -20.42 1.83 18.12
C SER A 142 -19.54 1.78 19.36
N VAL A 143 -18.29 1.39 19.17
CA VAL A 143 -17.26 1.42 20.22
C VAL A 143 -16.05 2.19 19.73
N SER A 144 -15.44 2.97 20.61
CA SER A 144 -14.16 3.65 20.39
C SER A 144 -13.04 2.89 21.09
N GLY A 145 -11.87 2.79 20.45
CA GLY A 145 -10.66 2.25 21.03
C GLY A 145 -9.63 3.33 21.35
N ALA A 146 -8.57 2.94 22.04
CA ALA A 146 -7.39 3.77 22.23
C ALA A 146 -6.51 3.80 20.96
N ALA A 147 -5.58 4.75 20.88
CA ALA A 147 -4.56 4.75 19.84
C ALA A 147 -3.75 3.45 19.85
N GLY A 148 -3.33 3.00 18.67
CA GLY A 148 -2.67 1.70 18.52
C GLY A 148 -1.87 1.60 17.23
N SER A 149 -1.30 0.41 17.02
CA SER A 149 -0.43 0.12 15.88
C SER A 149 -0.78 -1.24 15.28
N VAL A 150 -0.69 -1.36 13.97
CA VAL A 150 -0.71 -2.63 13.25
C VAL A 150 0.68 -2.85 12.65
N ILE A 151 1.22 -4.05 12.85
CA ILE A 151 2.51 -4.46 12.29
C ILE A 151 2.23 -5.47 11.18
N VAL A 152 2.72 -5.18 9.99
CA VAL A 152 2.67 -6.05 8.82
C VAL A 152 4.08 -6.60 8.59
N SER A 153 4.26 -7.89 8.83
CA SER A 153 5.49 -8.59 8.48
C SER A 153 5.59 -8.69 6.95
N THR A 154 6.71 -8.28 6.38
CA THR A 154 6.95 -8.24 4.93
C THR A 154 8.40 -8.58 4.61
N ASN A 155 8.75 -8.68 3.32
CA ASN A 155 10.13 -8.78 2.85
C ASN A 155 10.29 -7.87 1.62
N LEU A 156 10.18 -6.57 1.87
CA LEU A 156 10.23 -5.53 0.84
C LEU A 156 11.67 -5.13 0.60
N SER A 157 12.23 -5.49 -0.55
CA SER A 157 13.57 -5.04 -0.97
C SER A 157 13.45 -3.79 -1.85
N LEU A 158 14.04 -2.69 -1.41
CA LEU A 158 14.13 -1.45 -2.18
C LEU A 158 15.56 -1.25 -2.68
N ALA A 159 15.74 -1.22 -4.00
CA ALA A 159 17.00 -0.88 -4.63
C ALA A 159 17.15 0.64 -4.79
N ALA A 160 18.39 1.13 -4.83
CA ALA A 160 18.66 2.54 -5.08
C ALA A 160 18.10 2.99 -6.44
N ASN A 161 17.52 4.19 -6.50
CA ASN A 161 16.89 4.77 -7.69
C ASN A 161 15.68 3.99 -8.23
N GLN A 162 15.12 3.07 -7.44
CA GLN A 162 13.88 2.39 -7.78
C GLN A 162 12.68 3.31 -7.54
N GLN A 163 11.64 3.19 -8.36
CA GLN A 163 10.32 3.75 -8.08
C GLN A 163 9.32 2.62 -7.85
N LEU A 164 8.57 2.69 -6.74
CA LEU A 164 7.61 1.65 -6.36
C LEU A 164 6.33 2.25 -5.76
N GLY A 165 5.18 1.70 -6.10
CA GLY A 165 3.92 1.90 -5.38
C GLY A 165 3.68 0.73 -4.44
N ILE A 166 3.33 1.03 -3.18
CA ILE A 166 3.04 0.08 -2.10
C ILE A 166 1.60 0.27 -1.64
#